data_AF-A0A1H4Z0C5-F1
#
_entry.id   AF-A0A1H4Z0C5-F1
#
_cell.length_a   1.000
_cell.length_b   1.000
_cell.length_c   1.000
_cell.angle_alpha   90.00
_cell.angle_beta   90.00
_cell.angle_gamma   90.00
#
_symmetry.space_group_name_H-M   'P 1'
#
loop_
_entity.id
_entity.type
_entity.pdbx_description
1 polymer ?
#
loop_
_entity_poly.entity_id
_entity_poly.type
_entity_poly.pdbx_seq_one_letter_code
_entity_poly.pdbx_strand_id
1 'polypeptide(L)'
;MTAEPNETWTLRNATAWVFTAHTRLTRPVLLVGDAGVELADLAARAEHDAYPLLSELKARGHDLILLGLPADGSMTGDGGTVQNTVVRALAELTGDVPLVVGGTGQGALAARYALAGMEYQRMDHRTGVFFSHNAAAPELEDEAELSRMGERPTRPLFLRCADEGVDDGLGDGIADETLTGGATVGPLLSKEYGSWLLDRLP
;
A
#
# COMPACT_ATOMS: atom_id res chain seq x y z
N MET A 1 -5.75 -22.27 -4.10
CA MET A 1 -4.30 -22.49 -4.32
C MET A 1 -3.64 -21.14 -4.18
N THR A 2 -2.69 -20.97 -3.28
CA THR A 2 -2.00 -19.67 -3.08
C THR A 2 -1.12 -19.38 -4.29
N ALA A 3 -1.21 -18.17 -4.85
CA ALA A 3 -0.36 -17.76 -5.96
C ALA A 3 1.11 -17.72 -5.52
N GLU A 4 2.02 -18.32 -6.29
CA GLU A 4 3.46 -18.24 -6.03
C GLU A 4 4.02 -16.91 -6.56
N PRO A 5 4.90 -16.23 -5.80
CA PRO A 5 5.53 -15.00 -6.26
C PRO A 5 6.54 -15.28 -7.38
N ASN A 6 6.67 -14.33 -8.31
CA ASN A 6 7.70 -14.37 -9.36
C ASN A 6 9.09 -14.09 -8.80
N GLU A 7 9.17 -13.23 -7.77
CA GLU A 7 10.41 -12.90 -7.07
C GLU A 7 10.12 -12.66 -5.58
N THR A 8 11.10 -12.94 -4.73
CA THR A 8 11.08 -12.57 -3.32
C THR A 8 12.23 -11.60 -3.05
N TRP A 9 11.90 -10.41 -2.53
CA TRP A 9 12.90 -9.43 -2.13
C TRP A 9 13.18 -9.55 -0.64
N THR A 10 14.45 -9.74 -0.29
CA THR A 10 14.94 -9.64 1.08
C THR A 10 15.38 -8.20 1.33
N LEU A 11 14.63 -7.48 2.17
CA LEU A 11 14.94 -6.12 2.61
C LEU A 11 15.59 -6.17 3.99
N ARG A 12 16.14 -5.05 4.46
CA ARG A 12 16.89 -5.00 5.72
C ARG A 12 16.12 -5.58 6.91
N ASN A 13 14.81 -5.34 7.00
CA ASN A 13 13.96 -5.78 8.11
C ASN A 13 12.62 -6.40 7.66
N ALA A 14 12.48 -6.75 6.38
CA ALA A 14 11.24 -7.30 5.86
C ALA A 14 11.46 -8.13 4.60
N THR A 15 10.39 -8.81 4.21
CA THR A 15 10.32 -9.56 2.95
C THR A 15 9.20 -8.97 2.12
N ALA A 16 9.41 -8.86 0.81
CA ALA A 16 8.35 -8.54 -0.13
C ALA A 16 8.23 -9.63 -1.19
N TRP A 17 7.00 -9.90 -1.62
CA TRP A 17 6.67 -10.83 -2.70
C TRP A 17 6.23 -10.05 -3.93
N VAL A 18 6.85 -10.33 -5.07
CA VAL A 18 6.58 -9.64 -6.33
C VAL A 18 5.84 -10.57 -7.27
N PHE A 19 4.72 -10.08 -7.79
CA PHE A 19 3.91 -10.74 -8.79
C PHE A 19 3.86 -9.86 -10.02
N THR A 20 4.64 -10.21 -11.05
CA THR A 20 4.67 -9.43 -12.28
C THR A 20 3.54 -9.86 -13.22
N ALA A 21 2.86 -8.89 -13.84
CA ALA A 21 1.92 -9.15 -14.93
C ALA A 21 2.66 -9.66 -16.19
N HIS A 22 3.90 -9.22 -16.36
CA HIS A 22 4.80 -9.60 -17.44
C HIS A 22 6.13 -10.13 -16.90
N THR A 23 7.22 -9.99 -17.66
CA THR A 23 8.55 -10.51 -17.29
C THR A 23 9.38 -9.52 -16.46
N ARG A 24 8.94 -8.26 -16.36
CA ARG A 24 9.64 -7.19 -15.63
C ARG A 24 8.61 -6.31 -14.91
N LEU A 25 9.07 -5.61 -13.89
CA LEU A 25 8.29 -4.61 -13.19
C LEU A 25 8.08 -3.38 -14.10
N THR A 26 6.82 -3.05 -14.41
CA THR A 26 6.47 -1.98 -15.36
C THR A 26 5.36 -1.07 -14.85
N ARG A 27 4.38 -1.59 -14.12
CA ARG A 27 3.24 -0.84 -13.56
C ARG A 27 3.00 -1.25 -12.09
N PRO A 28 3.99 -1.03 -11.21
CA PRO A 28 3.99 -1.56 -9.85
C PRO A 28 2.94 -0.93 -8.94
N VAL A 29 2.20 -1.82 -8.26
CA VAL A 29 1.36 -1.53 -7.09
C VAL A 29 2.01 -2.15 -5.86
N LEU A 30 2.54 -1.31 -4.98
CA LEU A 30 3.01 -1.72 -3.65
C LEU A 30 1.85 -1.69 -2.67
N LEU A 31 1.52 -2.86 -2.11
CA LEU A 31 0.53 -3.02 -1.07
C LEU A 31 1.20 -3.54 0.20
N VAL A 32 1.13 -2.72 1.25
CA VAL A 32 1.65 -3.01 2.58
C VAL A 32 0.54 -3.63 3.42
N GLY A 33 0.76 -4.87 3.86
CA GLY A 33 -0.18 -5.57 4.74
C GLY A 33 -0.27 -4.94 6.12
N ASP A 34 -1.29 -5.33 6.87
CA ASP A 34 -1.41 -4.96 8.27
C ASP A 34 -0.33 -5.66 9.13
N ALA A 35 -0.04 -5.12 10.30
CA ALA A 35 1.00 -5.61 11.19
C ALA A 35 0.77 -7.09 11.57
N GLY A 36 1.82 -7.92 11.43
CA GLY A 36 1.78 -9.34 11.79
C GLY A 36 1.03 -10.25 10.81
N VAL A 37 0.53 -9.74 9.69
CA VAL A 37 -0.05 -10.58 8.64
C VAL A 37 1.06 -11.24 7.82
N GLU A 38 1.07 -12.57 7.80
CA GLU A 38 2.02 -13.34 7.00
C GLU A 38 1.82 -13.11 5.49
N LEU A 39 2.92 -13.07 4.73
CA LEU A 39 2.87 -12.86 3.27
C LEU A 39 2.03 -13.89 2.53
N ALA A 40 2.06 -15.15 3.00
CA ALA A 40 1.25 -16.22 2.42
C ALA A 40 -0.25 -15.96 2.57
N ASP A 41 -0.66 -15.46 3.74
CA ASP A 41 -2.05 -15.09 4.01
C ASP A 41 -2.45 -13.84 3.22
N LEU A 42 -1.56 -12.85 3.15
CA LEU A 42 -1.78 -11.64 2.35
C LEU A 42 -1.96 -11.98 0.87
N ALA A 43 -1.13 -12.87 0.33
CA ALA A 43 -1.25 -13.36 -1.04
C ALA A 43 -2.53 -14.18 -1.27
N ALA A 44 -2.92 -15.03 -0.32
CA ALA A 44 -4.18 -15.78 -0.39
C ALA A 44 -5.40 -14.85 -0.38
N ARG A 45 -5.35 -13.75 0.39
CA ARG A 45 -6.40 -12.73 0.42
C ARG A 45 -6.42 -11.86 -0.85
N ALA A 46 -5.26 -11.62 -1.47
CA ALA A 46 -5.16 -10.91 -2.73
C ALA A 46 -5.73 -11.72 -3.92
N GLU A 47 -5.71 -13.06 -3.83
CA GLU A 47 -6.26 -13.98 -4.82
C GLU A 47 -7.50 -14.72 -4.29
N HIS A 48 -8.30 -14.04 -3.47
CA HIS A 48 -9.48 -14.63 -2.83
C HIS A 48 -10.66 -14.77 -3.81
N ASP A 49 -11.40 -15.88 -3.75
CA ASP A 49 -12.50 -16.18 -4.70
C ASP A 49 -13.58 -15.08 -4.80
N ALA A 50 -13.90 -14.43 -3.67
CA ALA A 50 -14.87 -13.32 -3.65
C ALA A 50 -14.41 -12.10 -4.45
N TYR A 51 -13.10 -11.84 -4.49
CA TYR A 51 -12.50 -10.79 -5.31
C TYR A 51 -10.99 -11.02 -5.49
N PRO A 52 -10.54 -11.49 -6.68
CA PRO A 52 -9.14 -11.79 -6.92
C PRO A 52 -8.38 -10.55 -7.40
N LEU A 53 -8.07 -9.64 -6.48
CA LEU A 53 -7.35 -8.38 -6.75
C LEU A 53 -6.05 -8.61 -7.55
N LEU A 54 -5.27 -9.64 -7.23
CA LEU A 54 -4.03 -9.96 -7.95
C LEU A 54 -4.33 -10.30 -9.41
N SER A 55 -5.25 -11.22 -9.70
CA SER A 55 -5.67 -11.51 -11.08
C SER A 55 -6.23 -10.28 -11.82
N GLU A 56 -7.01 -9.42 -11.15
CA GLU A 56 -7.58 -8.19 -11.73
C GLU A 56 -6.51 -7.15 -12.09
N LEU A 57 -5.47 -7.01 -11.24
CA LEU A 57 -4.31 -6.18 -11.52
C LEU A 57 -3.54 -6.72 -12.73
N LYS A 58 -3.24 -8.02 -12.74
CA LYS A 58 -2.50 -8.67 -13.84
C LYS A 58 -3.24 -8.56 -15.17
N ALA A 59 -4.57 -8.72 -15.16
CA ALA A 59 -5.41 -8.56 -16.35
C ALA A 59 -5.34 -7.14 -16.94
N ARG A 60 -5.09 -6.13 -16.10
CA ARG A 60 -4.87 -4.73 -16.50
C ARG A 60 -3.39 -4.36 -16.68
N GLY A 61 -2.48 -5.34 -16.63
CA GLY A 61 -1.04 -5.14 -16.81
C GLY A 61 -0.32 -4.51 -15.62
N HIS A 62 -0.93 -4.50 -14.43
CA HIS A 62 -0.32 -4.02 -13.20
C HIS A 62 0.41 -5.15 -12.47
N ASP A 63 1.60 -4.84 -11.97
CA ASP A 63 2.38 -5.72 -11.10
C ASP A 63 1.97 -5.49 -9.64
N LEU A 64 2.01 -6.53 -8.81
CA LEU A 64 1.72 -6.42 -7.38
C LEU A 64 2.98 -6.73 -6.57
N ILE A 65 3.35 -5.83 -5.67
CA ILE A 65 4.38 -6.03 -4.66
C ILE A 65 3.66 -6.09 -3.32
N LEU A 66 3.69 -7.24 -2.66
CA LEU A 66 3.15 -7.43 -1.31
C LEU A 66 4.28 -7.27 -0.30
N LEU A 67 4.11 -6.39 0.68
CA LEU A 67 5.06 -6.17 1.76
C LEU A 67 4.40 -6.56 3.09
N GLY A 68 5.05 -7.47 3.82
CA GLY A 68 4.66 -7.82 5.20
C GLY A 68 5.36 -6.92 6.22
N LEU A 69 4.69 -6.67 7.34
CA LEU A 69 5.22 -5.90 8.48
C LEU A 69 5.25 -6.77 9.74
N PRO A 70 6.23 -6.55 10.65
CA PRO A 70 6.26 -7.22 11.95
C PRO A 70 5.01 -6.86 12.78
N ALA A 71 4.64 -7.74 13.72
CA ALA A 71 3.46 -7.53 14.56
C ALA A 71 3.63 -6.39 15.59
N ASP A 72 4.87 -6.09 15.97
CA ASP A 72 5.27 -5.11 16.98
C ASP A 72 6.13 -3.98 16.40
N GLY A 73 6.00 -3.72 15.10
CA GLY A 73 6.66 -2.61 14.42
C GLY A 73 6.17 -1.24 14.90
N SER A 74 7.04 -0.23 14.80
CA SER A 74 6.66 1.18 14.98
C SER A 74 6.39 1.81 13.62
N MET A 75 5.53 2.85 13.57
CA MET A 75 5.26 3.58 12.33
C MET A 75 6.54 4.04 11.62
N THR A 76 7.52 4.54 12.38
CA THR A 76 8.78 5.03 11.82
C THR A 76 9.68 3.91 11.29
N GLY A 77 9.74 2.78 11.99
CA GLY A 77 10.49 1.59 11.56
C GLY A 77 9.89 0.94 10.32
N ASP A 78 8.57 0.75 10.34
CA ASP A 78 7.82 0.18 9.22
C ASP A 78 7.80 1.14 8.02
N GLY A 79 7.69 2.43 8.26
CA GLY A 79 7.84 3.46 7.24
C GLY A 79 9.22 3.42 6.56
N GLY A 80 10.28 3.18 7.32
CA GLY A 80 11.62 2.93 6.76
C GLY A 80 11.66 1.68 5.86
N THR A 81 10.94 0.63 6.23
CA THR A 81 10.78 -0.57 5.39
C THR A 81 10.02 -0.25 4.10
N VAL A 82 8.93 0.51 4.18
CA VAL A 82 8.18 0.94 2.99
C VAL A 82 9.06 1.80 2.07
N GLN A 83 9.81 2.76 2.62
CA GLN A 83 10.76 3.59 1.86
C GLN A 83 11.81 2.73 1.13
N ASN A 84 12.39 1.74 1.81
CA ASN A 84 13.34 0.83 1.17
C ASN A 84 12.71 0.03 0.03
N THR A 85 11.44 -0.38 0.19
CA THR A 85 10.68 -1.10 -0.84
C THR A 85 10.38 -0.21 -2.04
N VAL A 86 9.99 1.05 -1.81
CA VAL A 86 9.80 2.07 -2.85
C VAL A 86 11.10 2.27 -3.64
N VAL A 87 12.22 2.50 -2.95
CA VAL A 87 13.53 2.68 -3.60
C VAL A 87 13.93 1.45 -4.41
N ARG A 88 13.70 0.24 -3.88
CA ARG A 88 13.95 -1.02 -4.59
C ARG A 88 13.08 -1.14 -5.84
N ALA A 89 11.78 -0.84 -5.73
CA ALA A 89 10.86 -0.89 -6.85
C ALA A 89 11.24 0.09 -7.96
N LEU A 90 11.66 1.31 -7.61
CA LEU A 90 12.15 2.29 -8.60
C LEU A 90 13.44 1.84 -9.30
N ALA A 91 14.32 1.12 -8.59
CA ALA A 91 15.55 0.60 -9.18
C ALA A 91 15.30 -0.54 -10.19
N GLU A 92 14.24 -1.34 -9.98
CA GLU A 92 13.87 -2.46 -10.86
C GLU A 92 12.84 -2.07 -11.93
N LEU A 93 12.24 -0.88 -11.82
CA LEU A 93 11.19 -0.40 -12.72
C LEU A 93 11.72 -0.25 -14.16
N THR A 94 11.04 -0.89 -15.09
CA THR A 94 11.22 -0.70 -16.53
C THR A 94 10.13 0.21 -17.05
N GLY A 95 10.51 1.42 -17.46
CA GLY A 95 9.60 2.44 -18.00
C GLY A 95 9.37 3.59 -17.02
N ASP A 96 8.35 4.40 -17.31
CA ASP A 96 8.12 5.67 -16.62
C ASP A 96 6.79 5.79 -15.87
N VAL A 97 6.01 4.70 -15.82
CA VAL A 97 4.73 4.70 -15.10
C VAL A 97 5.00 4.91 -13.59
N PRO A 98 4.35 5.89 -12.94
CA PRO A 98 4.50 6.12 -11.51
C PRO A 98 4.11 4.89 -10.67
N LEU A 99 4.74 4.75 -9.50
CA LEU A 99 4.33 3.77 -8.50
C LEU A 99 2.91 4.07 -8.01
N VAL A 100 2.18 3.01 -7.69
CA VAL A 100 1.02 3.06 -6.80
C VAL A 100 1.48 2.48 -5.47
N VAL A 101 1.26 3.19 -4.37
CA VAL A 101 1.70 2.74 -3.03
C VAL A 101 0.53 2.84 -2.07
N GLY A 102 0.29 1.82 -1.26
CA GLY A 102 -0.77 1.87 -0.27
C GLY A 102 -0.74 0.67 0.64
N GLY A 103 -1.77 0.51 1.46
CA GLY A 103 -1.84 -0.60 2.40
C GLY A 103 -3.11 -0.66 3.21
N THR A 104 -3.08 -1.55 4.20
CA THR A 104 -4.17 -1.77 5.17
C THR A 104 -3.71 -1.57 6.60
N GLY A 105 -4.58 -1.06 7.48
CA GLY A 105 -4.27 -0.94 8.91
C GLY A 105 -2.98 -0.16 9.16
N GLN A 106 -2.06 -0.78 9.92
CA GLN A 106 -0.73 -0.20 10.18
C GLN A 106 0.12 -0.06 8.91
N GLY A 107 -0.06 -0.93 7.92
CA GLY A 107 0.63 -0.82 6.63
C GLY A 107 0.27 0.45 5.86
N ALA A 108 -1.00 0.87 5.93
CA ALA A 108 -1.43 2.13 5.33
C ALA A 108 -0.81 3.35 6.03
N LEU A 109 -0.74 3.31 7.37
CA LEU A 109 -0.11 4.35 8.18
C LEU A 109 1.39 4.46 7.90
N ALA A 110 2.09 3.33 7.87
CA ALA A 110 3.51 3.25 7.51
C ALA A 110 3.77 3.77 6.09
N ALA A 111 2.90 3.45 5.12
CA ALA A 111 3.00 3.98 3.76
C ALA A 111 2.78 5.50 3.69
N ARG A 112 1.79 6.02 4.44
CA ARG A 112 1.56 7.47 4.58
C ARG A 112 2.81 8.17 5.11
N TYR A 113 3.35 7.66 6.21
CA TYR A 113 4.56 8.20 6.83
C TYR A 113 5.77 8.12 5.89
N ALA A 114 5.98 6.99 5.21
CA ALA A 114 7.11 6.82 4.30
C ALA A 114 7.10 7.83 3.16
N LEU A 115 5.95 8.01 2.50
CA LEU A 115 5.84 8.94 1.37
C LEU A 115 5.96 10.39 1.83
N ALA A 116 5.29 10.78 2.92
CA ALA A 116 5.42 12.12 3.49
C ALA A 116 6.87 12.41 3.91
N GLY A 117 7.53 11.45 4.55
CA GLY A 117 8.94 11.54 4.95
C GLY A 117 9.89 11.67 3.76
N MET A 118 9.65 10.92 2.67
CA MET A 118 10.41 11.06 1.43
C MET A 118 10.23 12.45 0.81
N GLU A 119 9.02 12.99 0.77
CA GLU A 119 8.76 14.36 0.30
C GLU A 119 9.45 15.41 1.17
N TYR A 120 9.34 15.28 2.50
CA TYR A 120 10.02 16.15 3.47
C TYR A 120 11.54 16.15 3.28
N GLN A 121 12.12 14.97 3.00
CA GLN A 121 13.55 14.78 2.70
C GLN A 121 13.92 15.17 1.26
N ARG A 122 12.98 15.66 0.44
CA ARG A 122 13.15 15.99 -0.98
C ARG A 122 13.64 14.81 -1.83
N MET A 123 13.24 13.60 -1.45
CA MET A 123 13.48 12.39 -2.21
C MET A 123 12.34 12.17 -3.20
N ASP A 124 12.68 11.95 -4.47
CA ASP A 124 11.69 11.63 -5.48
C ASP A 124 11.25 10.17 -5.39
N HIS A 125 10.07 9.94 -4.82
CA HIS A 125 9.47 8.61 -4.68
C HIS A 125 8.67 8.16 -5.92
N ARG A 126 8.50 9.02 -6.93
CA ARG A 126 7.75 8.75 -8.19
C ARG A 126 6.41 8.02 -7.98
N THR A 127 5.70 8.29 -6.88
CA THR A 127 4.36 7.75 -6.63
C THR A 127 3.32 8.65 -7.25
N GLY A 128 2.45 8.08 -8.09
CA GLY A 128 1.32 8.81 -8.69
C GLY A 128 0.03 8.67 -7.87
N VAL A 129 -0.15 7.54 -7.20
CA VAL A 129 -1.32 7.25 -6.36
C VAL A 129 -0.87 6.70 -5.02
N PHE A 130 -1.36 7.32 -3.95
CA PHE A 130 -1.31 6.78 -2.60
C PHE A 130 -2.71 6.29 -2.24
N PHE A 131 -2.86 5.06 -1.74
CA PHE A 131 -4.15 4.58 -1.25
C PHE A 131 -4.06 4.01 0.17
N SER A 132 -5.16 4.13 0.91
CA SER A 132 -5.31 3.53 2.23
C SER A 132 -6.64 2.78 2.33
N HIS A 133 -6.62 1.57 2.88
CA HIS A 133 -7.83 0.82 3.21
C HIS A 133 -7.88 0.53 4.71
N ASN A 134 -8.87 1.08 5.42
CA ASN A 134 -8.98 0.96 6.89
C ASN A 134 -7.63 1.24 7.58
N ALA A 135 -7.04 2.42 7.33
CA ALA A 135 -5.77 2.75 7.94
C ALA A 135 -5.89 2.79 9.46
N ALA A 136 -4.80 2.47 10.17
CA ALA A 136 -4.75 2.66 11.61
C ALA A 136 -4.67 4.15 11.94
N ALA A 137 -5.40 4.57 12.98
CA ALA A 137 -5.21 5.89 13.57
C ALA A 137 -3.80 5.97 14.19
N PRO A 138 -3.05 7.06 13.97
CA PRO A 138 -1.74 7.24 14.60
C PRO A 138 -1.89 7.40 16.11
N GLU A 139 -0.94 6.85 16.87
CA GLU A 139 -0.81 7.17 18.29
C GLU A 139 -0.31 8.62 18.47
N LEU A 140 -0.40 9.18 19.68
CA LEU A 140 0.00 10.58 19.94
C LEU A 140 1.45 10.89 19.51
N GLU A 141 2.36 9.95 19.70
CA GLU A 141 3.76 10.11 19.28
C GLU A 141 3.89 10.09 17.74
N ASP A 142 3.14 9.21 17.08
CA ASP A 142 3.09 9.10 15.62
C ASP A 142 2.45 10.35 14.98
N GLU A 143 1.43 10.91 15.60
CA GLU A 143 0.75 12.12 15.14
C GLU A 143 1.72 13.32 15.15
N ALA A 144 2.53 13.45 16.19
CA ALA A 144 3.55 14.49 16.28
C ALA A 144 4.62 14.35 15.17
N GLU A 145 5.06 13.12 14.87
CA GLU A 145 6.01 12.88 13.78
C GLU A 145 5.39 13.11 12.40
N LEU A 146 4.16 12.65 12.16
CA LEU A 146 3.44 12.91 10.91
C LEU A 146 3.19 14.40 10.69
N SER A 147 2.78 15.12 11.72
CA SER A 147 2.57 16.57 11.65
C SER A 147 3.85 17.31 11.22
N ARG A 148 5.02 16.88 11.72
CA ARG A 148 6.32 17.43 11.27
C ARG A 148 6.60 17.18 9.78
N MET A 149 6.05 16.11 9.22
CA MET A 149 6.21 15.73 7.81
C MET A 149 5.11 16.31 6.90
N GLY A 150 4.16 17.08 7.44
CA GLY A 150 3.05 17.64 6.68
C GLY A 150 1.79 16.76 6.63
N GLU A 151 1.64 15.83 7.59
CA GLU A 151 0.50 14.93 7.84
C GLU A 151 0.30 13.83 6.77
N ARG A 152 0.49 14.15 5.50
CA ARG A 152 0.33 13.24 4.36
C ARG A 152 1.27 13.58 3.20
N PRO A 153 1.52 12.65 2.28
CA PRO A 153 2.13 12.99 1.00
C PRO A 153 1.22 13.92 0.18
N THR A 154 1.84 14.88 -0.50
CA THR A 154 1.16 15.94 -1.27
C THR A 154 1.29 15.76 -2.77
N ARG A 155 2.26 14.94 -3.23
CA ARG A 155 2.51 14.70 -4.65
C ARG A 155 1.56 13.66 -5.29
N PRO A 156 1.25 12.51 -4.65
CA PRO A 156 0.35 11.53 -5.24
C PRO A 156 -1.12 11.90 -5.03
N LEU A 157 -2.00 11.43 -5.92
CA LEU A 157 -3.44 11.39 -5.66
C LEU A 157 -3.72 10.48 -4.46
N PHE A 158 -4.39 11.01 -3.44
CA PHE A 158 -4.73 10.25 -2.24
C PHE A 158 -6.15 9.67 -2.32
N LEU A 159 -6.22 8.34 -2.38
CA LEU A 159 -7.45 7.54 -2.39
C LEU A 159 -7.69 6.85 -1.05
N ARG A 160 -8.78 7.18 -0.37
CA ARG A 160 -9.15 6.59 0.92
C ARG A 160 -10.31 5.63 0.77
N CYS A 161 -10.11 4.37 1.14
CA CYS A 161 -11.16 3.37 1.33
C CYS A 161 -11.35 3.13 2.82
N ALA A 162 -12.55 3.27 3.35
CA ALA A 162 -12.80 3.05 4.77
C ALA A 162 -14.14 2.38 4.99
N ASP A 163 -14.16 1.32 5.80
CA ASP A 163 -15.38 0.71 6.26
C ASP A 163 -16.15 1.66 7.19
N GLU A 164 -17.48 1.57 7.17
CA GLU A 164 -18.33 2.38 8.04
C GLU A 164 -17.92 2.24 9.52
N GLY A 165 -17.64 3.39 10.15
CA GLY A 165 -17.30 3.47 11.57
C GLY A 165 -15.82 3.24 11.91
N VAL A 166 -14.95 3.01 10.92
CA VAL A 166 -13.50 2.97 11.13
C VAL A 166 -12.97 4.39 11.36
N ASP A 167 -12.26 4.58 12.48
CA ASP A 167 -11.44 5.77 12.73
C ASP A 167 -9.99 5.47 12.33
N ASP A 168 -9.54 6.12 11.26
CA ASP A 168 -8.20 6.02 10.72
C ASP A 168 -7.35 7.28 11.01
N GLY A 169 -7.83 8.15 11.91
CA GLY A 169 -7.19 9.41 12.26
C GLY A 169 -7.10 10.40 11.11
N LEU A 170 -7.89 10.22 10.04
CA LEU A 170 -7.98 11.16 8.92
C LEU A 170 -9.29 11.93 8.99
N GLY A 171 -9.17 13.26 9.06
CA GLY A 171 -10.32 14.15 8.96
C GLY A 171 -10.96 14.15 7.56
N ASP A 172 -12.18 14.67 7.49
CA ASP A 172 -12.89 14.86 6.23
C ASP A 172 -12.10 15.79 5.30
N GLY A 173 -11.98 15.40 4.03
CA GLY A 173 -11.28 16.18 2.99
C GLY A 173 -9.75 16.09 3.03
N ILE A 174 -9.16 15.26 3.90
CA ILE A 174 -7.72 14.98 3.84
C ILE A 174 -7.36 14.17 2.59
N ALA A 175 -8.19 13.19 2.23
CA ALA A 175 -8.07 12.44 0.98
C ALA A 175 -8.71 13.20 -0.17
N ASP A 176 -8.12 13.07 -1.36
CA ASP A 176 -8.63 13.72 -2.57
C ASP A 176 -9.91 13.02 -3.04
N GLU A 177 -9.99 11.69 -2.88
CA GLU A 177 -11.22 10.92 -3.03
C GLU A 177 -11.40 9.92 -1.88
N THR A 178 -12.64 9.72 -1.45
CA THR A 178 -13.00 8.76 -0.40
C THR A 178 -14.14 7.86 -0.87
N LEU A 179 -14.00 6.56 -0.65
CA LEU A 179 -15.05 5.57 -0.78
C LEU A 179 -15.30 4.94 0.60
N THR A 180 -16.52 5.10 1.09
CA THR A 180 -16.97 4.45 2.33
C THR A 180 -17.92 3.32 2.00
N GLY A 181 -17.68 2.14 2.55
CA GLY A 181 -18.44 0.93 2.24
C GLY A 181 -18.61 0.01 3.45
N GLY A 182 -19.19 -1.16 3.18
CA GLY A 182 -19.39 -2.20 4.20
C GLY A 182 -18.12 -2.97 4.50
N ALA A 183 -18.05 -3.51 5.73
CA ALA A 183 -16.91 -4.27 6.21
C ALA A 183 -16.48 -5.39 5.26
N THR A 184 -15.18 -5.44 4.95
CA THR A 184 -14.61 -6.48 4.10
C THR A 184 -14.14 -7.69 4.93
N VAL A 185 -14.81 -8.83 4.78
CA VAL A 185 -14.39 -10.11 5.40
C VAL A 185 -13.91 -11.08 4.33
N GLY A 186 -12.66 -11.52 4.42
CA GLY A 186 -12.07 -12.48 3.49
C GLY A 186 -11.04 -11.84 2.55
N PRO A 187 -11.45 -11.25 1.42
CA PRO A 187 -10.51 -10.70 0.45
C PRO A 187 -9.72 -9.53 1.04
N LEU A 188 -8.64 -9.18 0.35
CA LEU A 188 -7.79 -8.05 0.76
C LEU A 188 -8.53 -6.71 0.62
N LEU A 189 -9.30 -6.58 -0.46
CA LEU A 189 -10.26 -5.50 -0.70
C LEU A 189 -11.58 -6.13 -1.14
N SER A 190 -12.71 -5.53 -0.76
CA SER A 190 -13.99 -5.89 -1.37
C SER A 190 -13.93 -5.64 -2.88
N LYS A 191 -14.83 -6.30 -3.64
CA LYS A 191 -14.96 -6.03 -5.07
C LYS A 191 -15.23 -4.56 -5.37
N GLU A 192 -15.99 -3.89 -4.50
CA GLU A 192 -16.30 -2.48 -4.61
C GLU A 192 -15.03 -1.62 -4.49
N TYR A 193 -14.30 -1.75 -3.38
CA TYR A 193 -13.05 -1.00 -3.17
C TYR A 193 -11.99 -1.32 -4.22
N GLY A 194 -11.81 -2.60 -4.53
CA GLY A 194 -10.84 -3.04 -5.53
C GLY A 194 -11.14 -2.48 -6.91
N SER A 195 -12.37 -2.64 -7.40
CA SER A 195 -12.74 -2.13 -8.73
C SER A 195 -12.62 -0.61 -8.79
N TRP A 196 -13.07 0.08 -7.73
CA TRP A 196 -12.96 1.53 -7.63
C TRP A 196 -11.51 2.03 -7.66
N LEU A 197 -10.60 1.34 -6.95
CA LEU A 197 -9.17 1.64 -6.96
C LEU A 197 -8.56 1.40 -8.34
N LEU A 198 -8.85 0.25 -8.96
CA LEU A 198 -8.33 -0.15 -10.27
C LEU A 198 -8.72 0.83 -11.39
N ASP A 199 -9.91 1.44 -11.31
CA ASP A 199 -10.36 2.45 -12.28
C ASP A 199 -9.62 3.80 -12.16
N ARG A 200 -8.80 3.98 -11.11
CA ARG A 200 -8.02 5.21 -10.83
C ARG A 200 -6.52 5.03 -10.99
N LEU A 201 -6.05 3.83 -11.31
CA LEU A 201 -4.62 3.59 -11.51
C LEU A 201 -4.16 4.18 -12.86
N PRO A 202 -2.95 4.78 -12.91
CA PRO A 202 -2.35 5.33 -14.13
C PRO A 202 -1.91 4.22 -15.08
#